data_AF-E0S7D7-F1
#
_entry.id   AF-E0S7D7-F1
#
_cell.length_a   1.000
_cell.length_b   1.000
_cell.length_c   1.000
_cell.angle_alpha   90.00
_cell.angle_beta   90.00
_cell.angle_gamma   90.00
#
_symmetry.space_group_name_H-M   'P 1'
#
loop_
_entity.id
_entity.type
_entity.pdbx_description
1 polymer ?
#
loop_
_entity_poly.entity_id
_entity_poly.type
_entity_poly.pdbx_seq_one_letter_code
_entity_poly.pdbx_strand_id
1 'polypeptide(L)'
;MNSLKEYVKNIDFGVVDDPEILDNVYNEIDGQERILILDVETTYQMENLVRRSNSRQILDLFRKLDIEQIMTKKLGSRVLEVIYDVIFDMIYVQGQSIDVEVFVKPVEDVLKTKFFDTNATHIIRKVFQLVSGKKIRGDKIQSFSSVAPGHIERYKETITELIPRLSKEDSFITLLVYTYCYRSKSIIQEVVKCHFTWEKACDPLKSYFFEKIVRLAGRKTRNYIFEEIKDKVMEICKDRYGNYFIGEFILHHHEQADYFYKEINLSEFSRNSNIIMKLTHSLIKAKSYSNVDKIMRDFYLENGDDIISCTFGGVEGNFKQKYAPMLSELMKLPNSRNYGINAAFGKKFCSRWIRSKGGIELLQGYYEGTDDNSSKKNFTKRIERHLPLMADRKECIRILEFMKAYGSQRAGREIKRRHQPAKRDFQRHQKDISNSVR
;
A
#
# COMPACT_ATOMS: atom_id res chain seq x y z
N MET A 1 7.23 -36.20 -26.36
CA MET A 1 7.02 -35.52 -25.05
C MET A 1 8.33 -35.34 -24.27
N ASN A 2 9.13 -36.39 -24.03
CA ASN A 2 10.42 -36.24 -23.32
C ASN A 2 11.42 -35.34 -24.06
N SER A 3 11.52 -35.47 -25.39
CA SER A 3 12.36 -34.61 -26.25
C SER A 3 11.98 -33.12 -26.17
N LEU A 4 10.68 -32.80 -26.18
CA LEU A 4 10.18 -31.43 -26.09
C LEU A 4 10.45 -30.80 -24.71
N LYS A 5 10.26 -31.57 -23.63
CA LYS A 5 10.58 -31.11 -22.28
C LYS A 5 12.07 -30.81 -22.14
N GLU A 6 12.91 -31.69 -22.67
CA GLU A 6 14.36 -31.52 -22.67
C GLU A 6 14.78 -30.30 -23.49
N TYR A 7 14.17 -30.10 -24.67
CA TYR A 7 14.33 -28.88 -25.47
C TYR A 7 14.03 -27.62 -24.65
N VAL A 8 12.82 -27.51 -24.06
CA VAL A 8 12.41 -26.33 -23.28
C VAL A 8 13.31 -26.10 -22.06
N LYS A 9 13.75 -27.16 -21.38
CA LYS A 9 14.65 -27.06 -20.22
C LYS A 9 16.02 -26.52 -20.57
N ASN A 10 16.53 -26.84 -21.75
CA ASN A 10 17.87 -26.47 -22.21
C ASN A 10 17.95 -25.06 -22.80
N ILE A 11 16.81 -24.36 -22.96
CA ILE A 11 16.82 -22.95 -23.37
C ILE A 11 17.18 -22.06 -22.19
N ASP A 12 18.20 -21.23 -22.38
CA ASP A 12 18.56 -20.18 -21.42
C ASP A 12 17.86 -18.85 -21.77
N PHE A 13 16.64 -18.67 -21.27
CA PHE A 13 15.90 -17.40 -21.38
C PHE A 13 16.53 -16.23 -20.59
N GLY A 14 17.63 -16.47 -19.88
CA GLY A 14 18.48 -15.42 -19.31
C GLY A 14 19.22 -14.62 -20.38
N VAL A 15 19.54 -15.26 -21.52
CA VAL A 15 20.36 -14.70 -22.60
C VAL A 15 19.55 -14.51 -23.90
N VAL A 16 18.44 -15.23 -24.07
CA VAL A 16 17.58 -15.11 -25.26
C VAL A 16 16.67 -13.88 -25.15
N ASP A 17 17.03 -12.84 -25.92
CA ASP A 17 16.24 -11.62 -26.11
C ASP A 17 15.79 -11.44 -27.59
N ASP A 18 16.20 -12.34 -28.48
CA ASP A 18 15.91 -12.28 -29.91
C ASP A 18 14.46 -12.72 -30.20
N PRO A 19 13.61 -11.85 -30.80
CA PRO A 19 12.24 -12.17 -31.13
C PRO A 19 12.07 -13.39 -32.04
N GLU A 20 12.98 -13.64 -32.99
CA GLU A 20 12.89 -14.78 -33.91
C GLU A 20 13.14 -16.11 -33.17
N ILE A 21 14.08 -16.11 -32.23
CA ILE A 21 14.32 -17.28 -31.38
C ILE A 21 13.09 -17.55 -30.52
N LEU A 22 12.48 -16.51 -29.94
CA LEU A 22 11.26 -16.67 -29.15
C LEU A 22 10.09 -17.21 -30.01
N ASP A 23 9.92 -16.73 -31.25
CA ASP A 23 8.92 -17.25 -32.18
C ASP A 23 9.15 -18.73 -32.51
N ASN A 24 10.41 -19.14 -32.72
CA ASN A 24 10.76 -20.54 -32.94
C ASN A 24 10.39 -21.42 -31.74
N VAL A 25 10.65 -20.94 -30.52
CA VAL A 25 10.23 -21.64 -29.30
C VAL A 25 8.70 -21.78 -29.25
N TYR A 26 7.96 -20.71 -29.55
CA TYR A 26 6.49 -20.75 -29.60
C TYR A 26 5.94 -21.74 -30.63
N ASN A 27 6.59 -21.84 -31.79
CA ASN A 27 6.24 -22.81 -32.82
C ASN A 27 6.50 -24.25 -32.36
N GLU A 28 7.63 -24.49 -31.68
CA GLU A 28 8.01 -25.84 -31.22
C GLU A 28 7.09 -26.36 -30.10
N ILE A 29 6.53 -25.47 -29.28
CA ILE A 29 5.61 -25.83 -28.19
C ILE A 29 4.13 -25.83 -28.60
N ASP A 30 3.82 -25.56 -29.87
CA ASP A 30 2.45 -25.41 -30.36
C ASP A 30 1.60 -26.66 -30.08
N GLY A 31 0.43 -26.46 -29.48
CA GLY A 31 -0.49 -27.52 -29.05
C GLY A 31 -0.03 -28.30 -27.81
N GLN A 32 1.11 -27.96 -27.21
CA GLN A 32 1.66 -28.59 -26.00
C GLN A 32 1.75 -27.62 -24.81
N GLU A 33 1.29 -26.37 -24.97
CA GLU A 33 1.47 -25.29 -24.00
C GLU A 33 0.89 -25.65 -22.62
N ARG A 34 -0.31 -26.24 -22.62
CA ARG A 34 -0.96 -26.69 -21.38
C ARG A 34 -0.13 -27.72 -20.63
N ILE A 35 0.53 -28.65 -21.32
CA ILE A 35 1.32 -29.70 -20.69
C ILE A 35 2.56 -29.09 -20.04
N LEU A 36 3.23 -28.18 -20.75
CA LEU A 36 4.45 -27.53 -20.27
C LEU A 36 4.19 -26.58 -19.08
N ILE A 37 3.07 -25.85 -19.11
CA ILE A 37 2.66 -24.94 -18.01
C ILE A 37 2.29 -25.70 -16.73
N LEU A 38 1.82 -26.94 -16.85
CA LEU A 38 1.38 -27.76 -15.73
C LEU A 38 2.45 -28.74 -15.25
N ASP A 39 3.66 -28.67 -15.79
CA ASP A 39 4.74 -29.61 -15.52
C ASP A 39 5.85 -28.97 -14.68
N VAL A 40 6.24 -29.64 -13.59
CA VAL A 40 7.18 -29.12 -12.59
C VAL A 40 8.54 -28.76 -13.20
N GLU A 41 8.99 -29.49 -14.22
CA GLU A 41 10.30 -29.31 -14.81
C GLU A 41 10.36 -28.17 -15.81
N THR A 42 9.23 -27.84 -16.45
CA THR A 42 9.16 -26.86 -17.55
C THR A 42 8.42 -25.58 -17.18
N THR A 43 7.61 -25.57 -16.11
CA THR A 43 6.84 -24.39 -15.66
C THR A 43 7.71 -23.14 -15.51
N TYR A 44 8.88 -23.27 -14.88
CA TYR A 44 9.78 -22.13 -14.68
C TYR A 44 10.28 -21.54 -16.00
N GLN A 45 10.58 -22.39 -16.98
CA GLN A 45 10.98 -21.95 -18.31
C GLN A 45 9.82 -21.30 -19.07
N MET A 46 8.59 -21.81 -18.92
CA MET A 46 7.40 -21.15 -19.45
C MET A 46 7.18 -19.76 -18.87
N GLU A 47 7.42 -19.56 -17.56
CA GLU A 47 7.37 -18.22 -16.97
C GLU A 47 8.42 -17.28 -17.54
N ASN A 48 9.64 -17.77 -17.79
CA ASN A 48 10.72 -16.97 -18.35
C ASN A 48 10.45 -16.60 -19.81
N LEU A 49 9.96 -17.56 -20.61
CA LEU A 49 9.48 -17.32 -21.96
C LEU A 49 8.48 -16.15 -21.96
N VAL A 50 7.40 -16.24 -21.17
CA VAL A 50 6.37 -15.18 -21.06
C VAL A 50 6.96 -13.81 -20.69
N ARG A 51 7.95 -13.74 -19.79
CA ARG A 51 8.58 -12.47 -19.38
C ARG A 51 9.38 -11.80 -20.49
N ARG A 52 9.89 -12.58 -21.46
CA ARG A 52 10.67 -12.09 -22.60
C ARG A 52 9.80 -11.81 -23.82
N SER A 53 8.64 -12.43 -23.88
CA SER A 53 7.73 -12.35 -25.02
C SER A 53 7.18 -10.94 -25.25
N ASN A 54 6.93 -10.63 -26.52
CA ASN A 54 6.19 -9.44 -26.92
C ASN A 54 4.67 -9.64 -26.73
N SER A 55 3.89 -8.56 -26.86
CA SER A 55 2.44 -8.59 -26.60
C SER A 55 1.68 -9.54 -27.54
N ARG A 56 2.10 -9.68 -28.80
CA ARG A 56 1.49 -10.61 -29.77
C ARG A 56 1.68 -12.06 -29.33
N GLN A 57 2.90 -12.44 -29.01
CA GLN A 57 3.23 -13.79 -28.54
C GLN A 57 2.44 -14.17 -27.27
N ILE A 58 2.30 -13.23 -26.33
CA ILE A 58 1.52 -13.46 -25.09
C ILE A 58 0.03 -13.59 -25.39
N LEU A 59 -0.52 -12.76 -26.27
CA LEU A 59 -1.92 -12.85 -26.71
C LEU A 59 -2.21 -14.19 -27.37
N ASP A 60 -1.34 -14.63 -28.28
CA ASP A 60 -1.49 -15.88 -29.00
C ASP A 60 -1.37 -17.08 -28.07
N LEU A 61 -0.40 -17.08 -27.14
CA LEU A 61 -0.31 -18.08 -26.08
C LEU A 61 -1.59 -18.12 -25.25
N PHE A 62 -2.05 -16.97 -24.74
CA PHE A 62 -3.20 -16.90 -23.84
C PHE A 62 -4.48 -17.45 -24.49
N ARG A 63 -4.69 -17.19 -25.79
CA ARG A 63 -5.84 -17.71 -26.55
C ARG A 63 -5.86 -19.22 -26.70
N LYS A 64 -4.71 -19.88 -26.67
CA LYS A 64 -4.60 -21.34 -26.76
C LYS A 64 -4.83 -22.05 -25.41
N LEU A 65 -4.82 -21.30 -24.31
CA LEU A 65 -4.96 -21.85 -22.97
C LEU A 65 -6.42 -21.98 -22.55
N ASP A 66 -6.78 -23.14 -21.99
CA ASP A 66 -8.02 -23.31 -21.22
C ASP A 66 -7.85 -22.61 -19.85
N ILE A 67 -8.18 -21.32 -19.81
CA ILE A 67 -7.97 -20.45 -18.64
C ILE A 67 -8.73 -20.97 -17.42
N GLU A 68 -9.98 -21.43 -17.60
CA GLU A 68 -10.79 -21.94 -16.49
C GLU A 68 -10.11 -23.14 -15.82
N GLN A 69 -9.62 -24.07 -16.63
CA GLN A 69 -8.98 -25.26 -16.09
C GLN A 69 -7.62 -24.94 -15.49
N ILE A 70 -6.81 -24.12 -16.16
CA ILE A 70 -5.43 -23.81 -15.77
C ILE A 70 -5.39 -22.97 -14.49
N MET A 71 -6.29 -22.00 -14.32
CA MET A 71 -6.31 -21.11 -13.15
C MET A 71 -6.56 -21.85 -11.83
N THR A 72 -7.16 -23.03 -11.86
CA THR A 72 -7.41 -23.87 -10.66
C THR A 72 -6.22 -24.74 -10.28
N LYS A 73 -5.18 -24.81 -11.13
CA LYS A 73 -3.97 -25.61 -10.89
C LYS A 73 -2.87 -24.72 -10.33
N LYS A 74 -2.15 -25.19 -9.30
CA LYS A 74 -1.08 -24.43 -8.62
C LYS A 74 0.01 -23.91 -9.57
N LEU A 75 0.49 -24.75 -10.49
CA LEU A 75 1.51 -24.34 -11.48
C LEU A 75 0.89 -23.46 -12.57
N GLY A 76 -0.31 -23.81 -13.01
CA GLY A 76 -1.07 -23.06 -14.01
C GLY A 76 -1.38 -21.63 -13.59
N SER A 77 -1.92 -21.43 -12.38
CA SER A 77 -2.18 -20.11 -11.82
C SER A 77 -0.90 -19.30 -11.70
N ARG A 78 0.22 -19.93 -11.32
CA ARG A 78 1.51 -19.23 -11.23
C ARG A 78 1.97 -18.68 -12.59
N VAL A 79 1.86 -19.45 -13.67
CA VAL A 79 2.20 -18.95 -15.02
C VAL A 79 1.21 -17.87 -15.47
N LEU A 80 -0.08 -18.05 -15.23
CA LEU A 80 -1.09 -17.04 -15.55
C LEU A 80 -0.82 -15.73 -14.79
N GLU A 81 -0.44 -15.76 -13.52
CA GLU A 81 -0.05 -14.56 -12.76
C GLU A 81 1.09 -13.80 -13.45
N VAL A 82 2.07 -14.51 -14.02
CA VAL A 82 3.17 -13.90 -14.79
C VAL A 82 2.66 -13.27 -16.07
N ILE A 83 1.77 -13.94 -16.81
CA ILE A 83 1.13 -13.36 -18.00
C ILE A 83 0.43 -12.03 -17.64
N TYR A 84 -0.40 -12.02 -16.59
CA TYR A 84 -1.09 -10.80 -16.16
C TYR A 84 -0.14 -9.70 -15.69
N ASP A 85 0.95 -10.04 -14.99
CA ASP A 85 1.94 -9.05 -14.56
C ASP A 85 2.65 -8.40 -15.75
N VAL A 86 3.03 -9.19 -16.76
CA VAL A 86 3.66 -8.69 -17.99
C VAL A 86 2.69 -7.80 -18.77
N ILE A 87 1.44 -8.24 -18.96
CA ILE A 87 0.40 -7.46 -19.64
C ILE A 87 0.09 -6.16 -18.90
N PHE A 88 0.02 -6.20 -17.57
CA PHE A 88 -0.14 -4.99 -16.77
C PHE A 88 0.99 -3.98 -17.03
N ASP A 89 2.25 -4.45 -17.04
CA ASP A 89 3.40 -3.57 -17.25
C ASP A 89 3.47 -3.06 -18.70
N MET A 90 3.16 -3.89 -19.70
CA MET A 90 3.04 -3.45 -21.09
C MET A 90 2.01 -2.32 -21.26
N ILE A 91 0.84 -2.44 -20.63
CA ILE A 91 -0.23 -1.44 -20.75
C ILE A 91 0.11 -0.17 -19.93
N TYR A 92 0.36 -0.32 -18.63
CA TYR A 92 0.39 0.82 -17.71
C TYR A 92 1.77 1.45 -17.50
N VAL A 93 2.84 0.69 -17.74
CA VAL A 93 4.22 1.19 -17.59
C VAL A 93 4.80 1.56 -18.96
N GLN A 94 4.58 0.72 -19.97
CA GLN A 94 5.13 0.95 -21.31
C GLN A 94 4.15 1.68 -22.24
N GLY A 95 2.86 1.77 -21.91
CA GLY A 95 1.87 2.49 -22.70
C GLY A 95 1.44 1.76 -23.98
N GLN A 96 1.57 0.44 -24.03
CA GLN A 96 1.16 -0.36 -25.18
C GLN A 96 -0.37 -0.45 -25.27
N SER A 97 -0.91 -0.35 -26.49
CA SER A 97 -2.32 -0.57 -26.78
C SER A 97 -2.57 -2.07 -26.97
N ILE A 98 -3.10 -2.73 -25.94
CA ILE A 98 -3.44 -4.16 -25.93
C ILE A 98 -4.93 -4.29 -25.65
N ASP A 99 -5.61 -5.17 -26.39
CA ASP A 99 -7.01 -5.52 -26.13
C ASP A 99 -7.12 -6.29 -24.81
N VAL A 100 -7.57 -5.59 -23.76
CA VAL A 100 -7.69 -6.13 -22.41
C VAL A 100 -8.84 -7.14 -22.29
N GLU A 101 -9.87 -7.06 -23.13
CA GLU A 101 -11.03 -7.94 -23.06
C GLU A 101 -10.64 -9.41 -23.26
N VAL A 102 -9.63 -9.67 -24.09
CA VAL A 102 -9.07 -11.02 -24.32
C VAL A 102 -8.64 -11.67 -23.00
N PHE A 103 -8.05 -10.90 -22.09
CA PHE A 103 -7.57 -11.40 -20.80
C PHE A 103 -8.70 -11.43 -19.75
N VAL A 104 -9.58 -10.44 -19.78
CA VAL A 104 -10.60 -10.26 -18.74
C VAL A 104 -11.73 -11.28 -18.86
N LYS A 105 -12.31 -11.42 -20.05
CA LYS A 105 -13.56 -12.17 -20.27
C LYS A 105 -13.52 -13.63 -19.77
N PRO A 106 -12.45 -14.43 -20.02
CA PRO A 106 -12.42 -15.81 -19.54
C PRO A 106 -12.50 -15.95 -18.02
N VAL A 107 -12.04 -14.94 -17.27
CA VAL A 107 -12.10 -14.94 -15.80
C VAL A 107 -13.43 -14.38 -15.30
N GLU A 108 -14.02 -13.42 -16.02
CA GLU A 108 -15.37 -12.91 -15.72
C GLU A 108 -16.42 -14.02 -15.79
N ASP A 109 -16.38 -14.83 -16.84
CA ASP A 109 -17.33 -15.90 -17.11
C ASP A 109 -17.39 -16.94 -15.97
N VAL A 110 -16.28 -17.10 -15.24
CA VAL A 110 -16.13 -18.09 -14.15
C VAL A 110 -15.96 -17.45 -12.77
N LEU A 111 -16.10 -16.12 -12.66
CA LEU A 111 -15.84 -15.38 -11.43
C LEU A 111 -16.63 -15.94 -10.24
N LYS A 112 -17.93 -16.19 -10.41
CA LYS A 112 -18.82 -16.71 -9.35
C LYS A 112 -18.40 -18.10 -8.86
N THR A 113 -17.99 -18.99 -9.77
CA THR A 113 -17.68 -20.38 -9.44
C THR A 113 -16.26 -20.54 -8.90
N LYS A 114 -15.33 -19.66 -9.28
CA LYS A 114 -13.91 -19.76 -8.90
C LYS A 114 -13.47 -18.82 -7.77
N PHE A 115 -14.33 -17.92 -7.28
CA PHE A 115 -13.98 -16.99 -6.18
C PHE A 115 -13.54 -17.68 -4.87
N PHE A 116 -13.88 -18.96 -4.69
CA PHE A 116 -13.55 -19.75 -3.50
C PHE A 116 -12.44 -20.78 -3.73
N ASP A 117 -11.82 -20.77 -4.92
CA ASP A 117 -10.69 -21.62 -5.26
C ASP A 117 -9.37 -20.93 -4.89
N THR A 118 -8.51 -21.65 -4.16
CA THR A 118 -7.25 -21.12 -3.63
C THR A 118 -6.31 -20.66 -4.73
N ASN A 119 -6.26 -21.33 -5.88
CA ASN A 119 -5.36 -20.93 -6.98
C ASN A 119 -6.03 -19.86 -7.85
N ALA A 120 -7.32 -20.03 -8.16
CA ALA A 120 -8.03 -19.15 -9.08
C ALA A 120 -8.19 -17.72 -8.53
N THR A 121 -8.30 -17.56 -7.22
CA THR A 121 -8.34 -16.26 -6.54
C THR A 121 -7.14 -15.38 -6.86
N HIS A 122 -5.96 -15.95 -7.07
CA HIS A 122 -4.77 -15.19 -7.50
C HIS A 122 -4.99 -14.53 -8.86
N ILE A 123 -5.59 -15.24 -9.80
CA ILE A 123 -5.89 -14.74 -11.15
C ILE A 123 -6.98 -13.68 -11.10
N ILE A 124 -8.04 -13.92 -10.32
CA ILE A 124 -9.12 -12.94 -10.10
C ILE A 124 -8.54 -11.62 -9.55
N ARG A 125 -7.62 -11.68 -8.58
CA ARG A 125 -6.92 -10.50 -8.05
C ARG A 125 -6.12 -9.77 -9.14
N LYS A 126 -5.50 -10.49 -10.08
CA LYS A 126 -4.78 -9.89 -11.21
C LYS A 126 -5.72 -9.19 -12.18
N VAL A 127 -6.87 -9.80 -12.49
CA VAL A 127 -7.91 -9.17 -13.33
C VAL A 127 -8.43 -7.88 -12.70
N PHE A 128 -8.73 -7.87 -11.40
CA PHE A 128 -9.14 -6.64 -10.70
C PHE A 128 -8.09 -5.53 -10.79
N GLN A 129 -6.81 -5.88 -10.67
CA GLN A 129 -5.70 -4.93 -10.79
C GLN A 129 -5.59 -4.40 -12.23
N LEU A 130 -5.67 -5.29 -13.22
CA LEU A 130 -5.60 -4.97 -14.65
C LEU A 130 -6.71 -3.99 -15.05
N VAL A 131 -7.98 -4.27 -14.73
CA VAL A 131 -9.08 -3.40 -15.16
C VAL A 131 -9.13 -2.08 -14.38
N SER A 132 -8.66 -2.06 -13.12
CA SER A 132 -8.67 -0.83 -12.30
C SER A 132 -7.44 0.05 -12.49
N GLY A 133 -6.40 -0.44 -13.17
CA GLY A 133 -5.11 0.25 -13.28
C GLY A 133 -4.42 0.43 -11.93
N LYS A 134 -4.63 -0.50 -10.99
CA LYS A 134 -3.98 -0.44 -9.67
C LYS A 134 -3.10 -1.66 -9.45
N LYS A 135 -1.81 -1.43 -9.20
CA LYS A 135 -0.87 -2.48 -8.80
C LYS A 135 -0.81 -2.53 -7.28
N ILE A 136 -1.19 -3.66 -6.69
CA ILE A 136 -1.28 -3.86 -5.23
C ILE A 136 -0.19 -4.85 -4.81
N ARG A 137 0.73 -4.40 -3.95
CA ARG A 137 1.81 -5.22 -3.37
C ARG A 137 1.80 -5.07 -1.84
N GLY A 138 1.13 -6.00 -1.16
CA GLY A 138 0.81 -5.85 0.26
C GLY A 138 -0.05 -4.60 0.50
N ASP A 139 0.35 -3.75 1.44
CA ASP A 139 -0.33 -2.48 1.74
C ASP A 139 0.02 -1.32 0.78
N LYS A 140 0.89 -1.55 -0.23
CA LYS A 140 1.27 -0.52 -1.20
C LYS A 140 0.37 -0.59 -2.44
N ILE A 141 -0.29 0.52 -2.74
CA ILE A 141 -1.13 0.69 -3.93
C ILE A 141 -0.45 1.70 -4.85
N GLN A 142 -0.12 1.27 -6.06
CA GLN A 142 0.30 2.16 -7.15
C GLN A 142 -0.87 2.30 -8.11
N SER A 143 -1.29 3.53 -8.40
CA SER A 143 -2.43 3.82 -9.26
C SER A 143 -1.99 4.44 -10.57
N PHE A 144 -2.59 3.96 -11.65
CA PHE A 144 -2.48 4.43 -13.02
C PHE A 144 -3.89 4.82 -13.51
N SER A 145 -3.96 5.56 -14.62
CA SER A 145 -5.23 5.82 -15.30
C SER A 145 -5.73 4.53 -15.94
N SER A 146 -6.86 3.99 -15.46
CA SER A 146 -7.45 2.74 -15.97
C SER A 146 -7.69 2.82 -17.49
N VAL A 147 -7.36 1.74 -18.20
CA VAL A 147 -7.69 1.58 -19.63
C VAL A 147 -9.11 1.07 -19.87
N ALA A 148 -9.81 0.66 -18.82
CA ALA A 148 -11.22 0.24 -18.85
C ALA A 148 -12.02 0.95 -17.74
N PRO A 149 -12.21 2.29 -17.80
CA PRO A 149 -12.92 3.02 -16.77
C PRO A 149 -14.36 2.48 -16.59
N GLY A 150 -14.80 2.27 -15.35
CA GLY A 150 -16.14 1.75 -15.08
C GLY A 150 -16.27 0.22 -15.11
N HIS A 151 -15.21 -0.51 -15.51
CA HIS A 151 -15.28 -1.97 -15.63
C HIS A 151 -15.29 -2.66 -14.27
N ILE A 152 -14.43 -2.23 -13.34
CA ILE A 152 -14.35 -2.84 -12.00
C ILE A 152 -15.68 -2.72 -11.23
N GLU A 153 -16.44 -1.66 -11.48
CA GLU A 153 -17.77 -1.40 -10.93
C GLU A 153 -18.78 -2.49 -11.30
N ARG A 154 -18.66 -3.10 -12.49
CA ARG A 154 -19.60 -4.11 -13.00
C ARG A 154 -19.64 -5.37 -12.13
N TYR A 155 -18.55 -5.66 -11.43
CA TYR A 155 -18.49 -6.82 -10.53
C TYR A 155 -19.23 -6.61 -9.20
N LYS A 156 -19.71 -5.40 -8.91
CA LYS A 156 -20.28 -5.07 -7.59
C LYS A 156 -21.40 -6.01 -7.16
N GLU A 157 -22.36 -6.31 -8.04
CA GLU A 157 -23.49 -7.18 -7.72
C GLU A 157 -23.02 -8.61 -7.45
N THR A 158 -22.23 -9.16 -8.36
CA THR A 158 -21.60 -10.48 -8.21
C THR A 158 -20.80 -10.60 -6.92
N ILE A 159 -19.95 -9.61 -6.60
CA ILE A 159 -19.18 -9.61 -5.34
C ILE A 159 -20.11 -9.54 -4.14
N THR A 160 -21.17 -8.73 -4.19
CA THR A 160 -22.14 -8.63 -3.10
C THR A 160 -22.80 -9.98 -2.80
N GLU A 161 -23.21 -10.72 -3.84
CA GLU A 161 -23.79 -12.06 -3.72
C GLU A 161 -22.83 -13.09 -3.10
N LEU A 162 -21.52 -12.93 -3.33
CA LEU A 162 -20.49 -13.86 -2.84
C LEU A 162 -20.12 -13.61 -1.38
N ILE A 163 -20.33 -12.39 -0.85
CA ILE A 163 -19.94 -12.01 0.51
C ILE A 163 -20.44 -13.00 1.57
N PRO A 164 -21.74 -13.37 1.65
CA PRO A 164 -22.22 -14.25 2.72
C PRO A 164 -21.54 -15.62 2.78
N ARG A 165 -20.94 -16.07 1.67
CA ARG A 165 -20.34 -17.42 1.52
C ARG A 165 -18.83 -17.45 1.79
N LEU A 166 -18.21 -16.31 2.12
CA LEU A 166 -16.77 -16.25 2.39
C LEU A 166 -16.41 -17.10 3.61
N SER A 167 -15.47 -18.03 3.42
CA SER A 167 -15.02 -18.95 4.46
C SER A 167 -13.50 -19.13 4.49
N LYS A 168 -12.82 -19.01 3.34
CA LYS A 168 -11.37 -19.20 3.20
C LYS A 168 -10.63 -17.86 3.21
N GLU A 169 -9.41 -17.86 3.76
CA GLU A 169 -8.51 -16.70 3.80
C GLU A 169 -8.32 -16.08 2.42
N ASP A 170 -8.08 -16.90 1.39
CA ASP A 170 -7.86 -16.42 0.02
C ASP A 170 -9.03 -15.62 -0.55
N SER A 171 -10.27 -16.01 -0.22
CA SER A 171 -11.46 -15.29 -0.66
C SER A 171 -11.60 -13.94 0.06
N PHE A 172 -11.22 -13.87 1.35
CA PHE A 172 -11.15 -12.60 2.08
C PHE A 172 -10.07 -11.67 1.51
N ILE A 173 -8.89 -12.18 1.18
CA ILE A 173 -7.82 -11.39 0.54
C ILE A 173 -8.27 -10.90 -0.83
N THR A 174 -8.96 -11.74 -1.61
CA THR A 174 -9.50 -11.36 -2.94
C THR A 174 -10.52 -10.25 -2.83
N LEU A 175 -11.44 -10.35 -1.88
CA LEU A 175 -12.39 -9.29 -1.57
C LEU A 175 -11.67 -8.00 -1.12
N LEU A 176 -10.63 -8.10 -0.30
CA LEU A 176 -9.85 -6.94 0.12
C LEU A 176 -9.19 -6.25 -1.09
N VAL A 177 -8.56 -7.01 -1.99
CA VAL A 177 -8.02 -6.51 -3.26
C VAL A 177 -9.10 -5.81 -4.08
N TYR A 178 -10.28 -6.42 -4.21
CA TYR A 178 -11.42 -5.78 -4.87
C TYR A 178 -11.76 -4.44 -4.23
N THR A 179 -11.81 -4.33 -2.90
CA THR A 179 -12.12 -3.05 -2.22
C THR A 179 -11.05 -1.97 -2.39
N TYR A 180 -9.78 -2.35 -2.62
CA TYR A 180 -8.72 -1.43 -3.00
C TYR A 180 -8.84 -0.97 -4.47
N CYS A 181 -9.25 -1.88 -5.36
CA CYS A 181 -9.55 -1.58 -6.75
C CYS A 181 -10.79 -0.69 -6.90
N TYR A 182 -11.86 -0.99 -6.16
CA TYR A 182 -13.14 -0.30 -6.19
C TYR A 182 -13.63 0.00 -4.77
N ARG A 183 -13.52 1.27 -4.36
CA ARG A 183 -13.88 1.69 -3.00
C ARG A 183 -15.39 1.86 -2.86
N SER A 184 -16.09 0.81 -2.47
CA SER A 184 -17.54 0.84 -2.21
C SER A 184 -17.88 0.73 -0.72
N LYS A 185 -18.52 1.78 -0.18
CA LYS A 185 -19.01 1.77 1.21
C LYS A 185 -20.09 0.70 1.45
N SER A 186 -20.91 0.38 0.43
CA SER A 186 -21.97 -0.63 0.57
C SER A 186 -21.39 -2.04 0.68
N ILE A 187 -20.35 -2.35 -0.11
CA ILE A 187 -19.63 -3.62 -0.02
C ILE A 187 -19.00 -3.77 1.37
N ILE A 188 -18.28 -2.75 1.83
CA ILE A 188 -17.67 -2.77 3.17
C ILE A 188 -18.72 -2.97 4.27
N GLN A 189 -19.89 -2.33 4.15
CA GLN A 189 -20.98 -2.52 5.11
C GLN A 189 -21.51 -3.96 5.09
N GLU A 190 -21.71 -4.54 3.90
CA GLU A 190 -22.23 -5.91 3.75
C GLU A 190 -21.27 -6.95 4.33
N VAL A 191 -19.97 -6.80 4.03
CA VAL A 191 -18.90 -7.63 4.61
C VAL A 191 -18.97 -7.65 6.13
N VAL A 192 -19.09 -6.47 6.73
CA VAL A 192 -19.15 -6.34 8.19
C VAL A 192 -20.42 -6.98 8.74
N LYS A 193 -21.58 -6.76 8.13
CA LYS A 193 -22.84 -7.40 8.57
C LYS A 193 -22.78 -8.93 8.54
N CYS A 194 -22.22 -9.51 7.48
CA CYS A 194 -22.17 -10.97 7.33
C CYS A 194 -21.09 -11.62 8.19
N HIS A 195 -19.95 -10.95 8.39
CA HIS A 195 -18.75 -11.61 8.92
C HIS A 195 -18.22 -11.04 10.22
N PHE A 196 -18.60 -9.84 10.63
CA PHE A 196 -18.02 -9.24 11.82
C PHE A 196 -18.68 -9.79 13.09
N THR A 197 -17.85 -10.30 14.00
CA THR A 197 -18.14 -10.50 15.42
C THR A 197 -16.85 -10.21 16.19
N TRP A 198 -16.93 -9.96 17.50
CA TRP A 198 -15.72 -9.70 18.29
C TRP A 198 -14.78 -10.92 18.32
N GLU A 199 -15.31 -12.15 18.37
CA GLU A 199 -14.51 -13.38 18.32
C GLU A 199 -13.75 -13.49 16.99
N LYS A 200 -14.42 -13.17 15.87
CA LYS A 200 -13.80 -13.17 14.56
C LYS A 200 -12.78 -12.03 14.39
N ALA A 201 -12.88 -10.94 15.15
CA ALA A 201 -11.84 -9.91 15.17
C ALA A 201 -10.56 -10.35 15.89
N CYS A 202 -10.66 -11.36 16.78
CA CYS A 202 -9.55 -11.99 17.49
C CYS A 202 -9.01 -13.26 16.79
N ASP A 203 -9.67 -13.73 15.73
CA ASP A 203 -9.20 -14.85 14.92
C ASP A 203 -7.99 -14.42 14.06
N PRO A 204 -6.87 -15.20 14.02
CA PRO A 204 -5.66 -14.80 13.32
C PRO A 204 -5.86 -14.55 11.81
N LEU A 205 -6.74 -15.31 11.15
CA LEU A 205 -7.00 -15.18 9.72
C LEU A 205 -7.84 -13.92 9.43
N LYS A 206 -8.84 -13.66 10.27
CA LYS A 206 -9.80 -12.57 10.06
C LYS A 206 -9.37 -11.24 10.68
N SER A 207 -8.53 -11.25 11.72
CA SER A 207 -8.09 -10.03 12.41
C SER A 207 -7.35 -9.09 11.45
N TYR A 208 -6.44 -9.62 10.64
CA TYR A 208 -5.76 -8.86 9.59
C TYR A 208 -6.76 -8.28 8.57
N PHE A 209 -7.74 -9.08 8.14
CA PHE A 209 -8.77 -8.60 7.23
C PHE A 209 -9.57 -7.45 7.83
N PHE A 210 -10.04 -7.59 9.07
CA PHE A 210 -10.82 -6.54 9.74
C PHE A 210 -9.99 -5.30 10.08
N GLU A 211 -8.70 -5.44 10.38
CA GLU A 211 -7.75 -4.32 10.49
C GLU A 211 -7.78 -3.45 9.22
N LYS A 212 -7.79 -4.07 8.03
CA LYS A 212 -7.84 -3.32 6.77
C LYS A 212 -9.24 -2.77 6.48
N ILE A 213 -10.28 -3.54 6.79
CA ILE A 213 -11.68 -3.14 6.55
C ILE A 213 -12.05 -1.88 7.36
N VAL A 214 -11.61 -1.74 8.62
CA VAL A 214 -11.94 -0.55 9.43
C VAL A 214 -11.36 0.74 8.85
N ARG A 215 -10.21 0.68 8.17
CA ARG A 215 -9.60 1.83 7.47
C ARG A 215 -10.47 2.30 6.28
N LEU A 216 -11.19 1.37 5.65
CA LEU A 216 -12.06 1.64 4.51
C LEU A 216 -13.50 1.97 4.92
N ALA A 217 -13.92 1.54 6.11
CA ALA A 217 -15.27 1.68 6.64
C ALA A 217 -15.72 3.14 6.73
N GLY A 218 -16.99 3.39 6.37
CA GLY A 218 -17.66 4.66 6.63
C GLY A 218 -18.22 4.74 8.05
N ARG A 219 -18.71 5.92 8.45
CA ARG A 219 -19.27 6.17 9.80
C ARG A 219 -20.36 5.16 10.18
N LYS A 220 -21.32 4.88 9.29
CA LYS A 220 -22.40 3.92 9.53
C LYS A 220 -21.87 2.52 9.87
N THR A 221 -20.90 2.03 9.10
CA THR A 221 -20.27 0.73 9.33
C THR A 221 -19.47 0.70 10.63
N ARG A 222 -18.74 1.77 10.94
CA ARG A 222 -17.99 1.87 12.20
C ARG A 222 -18.91 1.89 13.42
N ASN A 223 -20.05 2.58 13.34
CA ASN A 223 -21.05 2.55 14.42
C ASN A 223 -21.61 1.13 14.64
N TYR A 224 -21.87 0.38 13.56
CA TYR A 224 -22.27 -1.02 13.69
C TYR A 224 -21.20 -1.85 14.41
N ILE A 225 -19.94 -1.73 13.98
CA ILE A 225 -18.81 -2.40 14.64
C ILE A 225 -18.70 -2.00 16.11
N PHE A 226 -18.92 -0.72 16.43
CA PHE A 226 -18.87 -0.21 17.80
C PHE A 226 -19.89 -0.92 18.70
N GLU A 227 -21.15 -1.02 18.27
CA GLU A 227 -22.19 -1.69 19.05
C GLU A 227 -21.85 -3.15 19.35
N GLU A 228 -21.20 -3.84 18.42
CA GLU A 228 -20.81 -5.25 18.55
C GLU A 228 -19.60 -5.46 19.50
N ILE A 229 -18.80 -4.43 19.78
CA ILE A 229 -17.55 -4.58 20.56
C ILE A 229 -17.46 -3.71 21.81
N LYS A 230 -18.40 -2.77 22.03
CA LYS A 230 -18.29 -1.76 23.09
C LYS A 230 -18.01 -2.38 24.46
N ASP A 231 -18.73 -3.45 24.82
CA ASP A 231 -18.59 -4.14 26.11
C ASP A 231 -17.37 -5.09 26.17
N LYS A 232 -16.59 -5.17 25.08
CA LYS A 232 -15.44 -6.07 24.90
C LYS A 232 -14.14 -5.35 24.58
N VAL A 233 -14.12 -4.02 24.58
CA VAL A 233 -12.96 -3.21 24.17
C VAL A 233 -11.66 -3.65 24.86
N MET A 234 -11.68 -3.77 26.19
CA MET A 234 -10.47 -4.10 26.94
C MET A 234 -10.00 -5.54 26.69
N GLU A 235 -10.93 -6.48 26.54
CA GLU A 235 -10.64 -7.88 26.21
C GLU A 235 -9.95 -7.98 24.84
N ILE A 236 -10.48 -7.29 23.83
CA ILE A 236 -9.90 -7.26 22.48
C ILE A 236 -8.53 -6.57 22.48
N CYS A 237 -8.32 -5.54 23.31
CA CYS A 237 -7.01 -4.87 23.42
C CYS A 237 -5.91 -5.78 24.00
N LYS A 238 -6.28 -6.75 24.84
CA LYS A 238 -5.36 -7.72 25.44
C LYS A 238 -5.15 -8.97 24.57
N ASP A 239 -6.06 -9.21 23.62
CA ASP A 239 -5.95 -10.36 22.71
C ASP A 239 -4.73 -10.26 21.78
N ARG A 240 -4.11 -11.41 21.49
CA ARG A 240 -2.88 -11.52 20.67
C ARG A 240 -3.08 -11.00 19.24
N TYR A 241 -4.26 -11.15 18.66
CA TYR A 241 -4.57 -10.72 17.30
C TYR A 241 -5.54 -9.53 17.31
N GLY A 242 -6.57 -9.56 18.17
CA GLY A 242 -7.57 -8.51 18.33
C GLY A 242 -6.98 -7.12 18.54
N ASN A 243 -5.82 -7.01 19.22
CA ASN A 243 -5.14 -5.72 19.43
C ASN A 243 -4.81 -4.96 18.12
N TYR A 244 -4.54 -5.68 17.01
CA TYR A 244 -4.25 -5.04 15.72
C TYR A 244 -5.51 -4.36 15.15
N PHE A 245 -6.63 -5.09 15.15
CA PHE A 245 -7.94 -4.59 14.73
C PHE A 245 -8.41 -3.43 15.60
N ILE A 246 -8.49 -3.61 16.93
CA ILE A 246 -9.08 -2.61 17.83
C ILE A 246 -8.26 -1.33 17.84
N GLY A 247 -6.93 -1.43 17.72
CA GLY A 247 -6.08 -0.26 17.58
C GLY A 247 -6.48 0.58 16.36
N GLU A 248 -6.58 -0.04 15.17
CA GLU A 248 -7.04 0.69 13.97
C GLU A 248 -8.47 1.21 14.11
N PHE A 249 -9.36 0.45 14.75
CA PHE A 249 -10.73 0.88 14.97
C PHE A 249 -10.79 2.14 15.84
N ILE A 250 -10.08 2.17 16.97
CA ILE A 250 -9.95 3.36 17.84
C ILE A 250 -9.45 4.57 17.04
N LEU A 251 -8.43 4.38 16.19
CA LEU A 251 -7.85 5.47 15.40
C LEU A 251 -8.85 6.06 14.37
N HIS A 252 -9.67 5.21 13.75
CA HIS A 252 -10.62 5.60 12.71
C HIS A 252 -12.00 5.98 13.24
N HIS A 253 -12.36 5.57 14.44
CA HIS A 253 -13.61 5.92 15.13
C HIS A 253 -13.41 6.92 16.26
N HIS A 254 -12.63 7.96 15.98
CA HIS A 254 -12.26 9.00 16.93
C HIS A 254 -13.41 9.77 17.56
N GLU A 255 -14.62 9.73 16.99
CA GLU A 255 -15.79 10.33 17.61
C GLU A 255 -16.16 9.67 18.95
N GLN A 256 -15.69 8.44 19.22
CA GLN A 256 -15.86 7.70 20.47
C GLN A 256 -14.57 7.62 21.31
N ALA A 257 -13.58 8.49 21.06
CA ALA A 257 -12.28 8.41 21.73
C ALA A 257 -12.37 8.48 23.26
N ASP A 258 -13.27 9.30 23.82
CA ASP A 258 -13.48 9.41 25.26
C ASP A 258 -14.09 8.15 25.89
N TYR A 259 -14.91 7.43 25.14
CA TYR A 259 -15.42 6.13 25.58
C TYR A 259 -14.27 5.13 25.69
N PHE A 260 -13.46 5.00 24.64
CA PHE A 260 -12.28 4.12 24.66
C PHE A 260 -11.30 4.49 25.77
N TYR A 261 -11.12 5.78 26.06
CA TYR A 261 -10.27 6.24 27.17
C TYR A 261 -10.78 5.75 28.53
N LYS A 262 -12.10 5.68 28.74
CA LYS A 262 -12.70 5.18 29.99
C LYS A 262 -12.60 3.66 30.11
N GLU A 263 -12.84 2.95 29.02
CA GLU A 263 -12.84 1.47 29.02
C GLU A 263 -11.43 0.85 29.06
N ILE A 264 -10.43 1.57 28.54
CA ILE A 264 -9.05 1.05 28.46
C ILE A 264 -8.30 1.37 29.75
N ASN A 265 -7.97 0.34 30.53
CA ASN A 265 -7.07 0.50 31.66
C ASN A 265 -5.62 0.73 31.17
N LEU A 266 -5.14 1.97 31.28
CA LEU A 266 -3.80 2.38 30.82
C LEU A 266 -2.66 1.65 31.53
N SER A 267 -2.84 1.23 32.79
CA SER A 267 -1.78 0.58 33.60
C SER A 267 -1.38 -0.80 33.07
N GLU A 268 -2.21 -1.40 32.22
CA GLU A 268 -1.99 -2.72 31.61
C GLU A 268 -1.04 -2.65 30.41
N PHE A 269 -0.67 -1.45 29.97
CA PHE A 269 0.11 -1.25 28.75
C PHE A 269 1.49 -0.66 29.05
N SER A 270 2.52 -1.20 28.40
CA SER A 270 3.86 -0.59 28.43
C SER A 270 3.89 0.71 27.63
N ARG A 271 4.83 1.61 27.95
CA ARG A 271 5.05 2.89 27.23
C ARG A 271 5.16 2.75 25.70
N ASN A 272 5.58 1.57 25.22
CA ASN A 272 5.68 1.26 23.80
C ASN A 272 4.37 0.73 23.16
N SER A 273 3.22 0.87 23.81
CA SER A 273 1.96 0.29 23.35
C SER A 273 1.41 0.97 22.09
N ASN A 274 1.03 0.15 21.10
CA ASN A 274 0.33 0.60 19.90
C ASN A 274 -1.09 1.09 20.23
N ILE A 275 -1.75 0.47 21.21
CA ILE A 275 -3.10 0.84 21.62
C ILE A 275 -3.10 2.25 22.22
N ILE A 276 -2.21 2.52 23.18
CA ILE A 276 -2.15 3.85 23.83
C ILE A 276 -1.77 4.94 22.83
N MET A 277 -0.84 4.65 21.92
CA MET A 277 -0.49 5.57 20.83
C MET A 277 -1.70 5.89 19.94
N LYS A 278 -2.46 4.88 19.50
CA LYS A 278 -3.62 5.08 18.62
C LYS A 278 -4.78 5.75 19.36
N LEU A 279 -4.99 5.44 20.65
CA LEU A 279 -5.93 6.14 21.53
C LEU A 279 -5.57 7.62 21.68
N THR A 280 -4.31 7.92 21.96
CA THR A 280 -3.82 9.31 22.09
C THR A 280 -4.06 10.08 20.79
N HIS A 281 -3.69 9.50 19.66
CA HIS A 281 -3.95 10.09 18.34
C HIS A 281 -5.45 10.31 18.10
N SER A 282 -6.29 9.36 18.49
CA SER A 282 -7.74 9.45 18.41
C SER A 282 -8.31 10.59 19.27
N LEU A 283 -7.85 10.72 20.52
CA LEU A 283 -8.24 11.80 21.44
C LEU A 283 -7.82 13.19 20.93
N ILE A 284 -6.64 13.31 20.31
CA ILE A 284 -6.18 14.55 19.68
C ILE A 284 -7.15 14.95 18.55
N LYS A 285 -7.55 14.00 17.69
CA LYS A 285 -8.52 14.25 16.61
C LYS A 285 -9.91 14.61 17.14
N ALA A 286 -10.32 13.98 18.24
CA ALA A 286 -11.56 14.28 18.94
C ALA A 286 -11.52 15.61 19.71
N LYS A 287 -10.35 16.27 19.78
CA LYS A 287 -10.09 17.48 20.59
C LYS A 287 -10.36 17.28 22.09
N SER A 288 -10.21 16.06 22.58
CA SER A 288 -10.37 15.71 24.00
C SER A 288 -9.08 15.99 24.79
N TYR A 289 -8.72 17.28 24.86
CA TYR A 289 -7.41 17.69 25.37
C TYR A 289 -7.19 17.35 26.84
N SER A 290 -8.23 17.33 27.67
CA SER A 290 -8.10 16.96 29.09
C SER A 290 -7.67 15.50 29.27
N ASN A 291 -8.13 14.59 28.41
CA ASN A 291 -7.72 13.18 28.43
C ASN A 291 -6.34 12.99 27.78
N VAL A 292 -6.01 13.78 26.75
CA VAL A 292 -4.64 13.84 26.21
C VAL A 292 -3.66 14.30 27.29
N ASP A 293 -3.98 15.37 28.04
CA ASP A 293 -3.13 15.90 29.12
C ASP A 293 -2.82 14.83 30.18
N LYS A 294 -3.83 14.04 30.56
CA LYS A 294 -3.64 12.91 31.49
C LYS A 294 -2.70 11.85 30.91
N ILE A 295 -2.93 11.38 29.68
CA ILE A 295 -2.04 10.38 29.05
C ILE A 295 -0.62 10.94 28.92
N MET A 296 -0.48 12.20 28.49
CA MET A 296 0.82 12.82 28.31
C MET A 296 1.60 12.86 29.62
N ARG A 297 0.96 13.31 30.71
CA ARG A 297 1.58 13.36 32.04
C ARG A 297 1.88 11.97 32.60
N ASP A 298 0.88 11.09 32.59
CA ASP A 298 0.90 9.83 33.35
C ASP A 298 1.64 8.72 32.58
N PHE A 299 1.81 8.85 31.25
CA PHE A 299 2.37 7.78 30.40
C PHE A 299 3.61 8.19 29.62
N TYR A 300 3.61 9.36 28.97
CA TYR A 300 4.70 9.78 28.09
C TYR A 300 5.75 10.66 28.77
N LEU A 301 5.38 11.46 29.78
CA LEU A 301 6.25 12.45 30.41
C LEU A 301 6.54 12.16 31.90
N GLU A 302 6.16 10.98 32.40
CA GLU A 302 6.30 10.58 33.80
C GLU A 302 7.74 10.76 34.35
N ASN A 303 8.76 10.53 33.52
CA ASN A 303 10.17 10.64 33.92
C ASN A 303 10.78 12.04 33.69
N GLY A 304 10.00 13.04 33.25
CA GLY A 304 10.50 14.38 32.93
C GLY A 304 11.27 14.51 31.59
N ASP A 305 11.45 13.40 30.87
CA ASP A 305 11.99 13.39 29.50
C ASP A 305 11.03 14.07 28.51
N ASP A 306 11.57 14.73 27.48
CA ASP A 306 10.72 15.24 26.40
C ASP A 306 10.10 14.12 25.56
N ILE A 307 8.94 14.42 24.97
CA ILE A 307 8.13 13.46 24.21
C ILE A 307 8.91 12.76 23.08
N ILE A 308 9.86 13.45 22.45
CA ILE A 308 10.69 12.88 21.39
C ILE A 308 11.64 11.83 22.00
N SER A 309 12.28 12.11 23.14
CA SER A 309 13.07 11.11 23.87
C SER A 309 12.26 9.84 24.16
N CYS A 310 11.08 10.01 24.75
CA CYS A 310 10.25 8.90 25.20
C CYS A 310 9.75 8.02 24.05
N THR A 311 9.52 8.61 22.88
CA THR A 311 9.01 7.89 21.71
C THR A 311 10.13 7.36 20.79
N PHE A 312 11.37 7.84 20.92
CA PHE A 312 12.45 7.57 19.95
C PHE A 312 13.42 6.45 20.38
N GLY A 313 13.27 5.85 21.56
CA GLY A 313 13.93 4.58 21.89
C GLY A 313 15.46 4.62 21.99
N GLY A 314 16.06 5.79 22.25
CA GLY A 314 17.45 5.93 22.70
C GLY A 314 18.56 5.72 21.66
N VAL A 315 18.28 5.21 20.46
CA VAL A 315 19.32 5.01 19.41
C VAL A 315 19.34 6.20 18.46
N GLU A 316 20.47 6.92 18.43
CA GLU A 316 20.66 8.11 17.61
C GLU A 316 20.42 7.81 16.11
N GLY A 317 19.43 8.49 15.53
CA GLY A 317 19.06 8.34 14.12
C GLY A 317 18.03 7.26 13.78
N ASN A 318 17.66 6.37 14.72
CA ASN A 318 16.63 5.36 14.54
C ASN A 318 15.48 5.59 15.50
N PHE A 319 14.37 6.13 14.98
CA PHE A 319 13.18 6.35 15.80
C PHE A 319 12.03 5.43 15.40
N LYS A 320 11.15 5.18 16.37
CA LYS A 320 9.96 4.33 16.18
C LYS A 320 8.96 5.06 15.30
N GLN A 321 9.04 4.84 13.98
CA GLN A 321 8.23 5.51 12.95
C GLN A 321 6.72 5.44 13.22
N LYS A 322 6.25 4.43 13.94
CA LYS A 322 4.83 4.29 14.33
C LYS A 322 4.25 5.52 15.06
N TYR A 323 5.07 6.24 15.83
CA TYR A 323 4.64 7.44 16.55
C TYR A 323 4.58 8.69 15.68
N ALA A 324 5.20 8.70 14.49
CA ALA A 324 5.29 9.88 13.64
C ALA A 324 3.93 10.55 13.35
N PRO A 325 2.85 9.81 13.03
CA PRO A 325 1.55 10.43 12.79
C PRO A 325 0.99 11.13 14.03
N MET A 326 1.03 10.47 15.19
CA MET A 326 0.54 11.04 16.45
C MET A 326 1.34 12.29 16.84
N LEU A 327 2.67 12.22 16.73
CA LEU A 327 3.57 13.33 17.03
C LEU A 327 3.38 14.51 16.06
N SER A 328 3.17 14.23 14.77
CA SER A 328 2.86 15.25 13.76
C SER A 328 1.57 16.00 14.11
N GLU A 329 0.54 15.32 14.61
CA GLU A 329 -0.68 15.98 15.09
C GLU A 329 -0.45 16.80 16.37
N LEU A 330 0.40 16.34 17.29
CA LEU A 330 0.77 17.14 18.47
C LEU A 330 1.50 18.44 18.11
N MET A 331 2.37 18.42 17.10
CA MET A 331 3.10 19.62 16.61
C MET A 331 2.16 20.74 16.12
N LYS A 332 0.96 20.35 15.66
CA LYS A 332 -0.10 21.24 15.16
C LYS A 332 -0.97 21.82 16.26
N LEU A 333 -0.87 21.34 17.49
CA LEU A 333 -1.59 21.92 18.62
C LEU A 333 -0.98 23.27 19.02
N PRO A 334 -1.74 24.16 19.67
CA PRO A 334 -1.20 25.40 20.23
C PRO A 334 -0.01 25.15 21.16
N ASN A 335 0.93 26.10 21.25
CA ASN A 335 2.15 25.94 22.06
C ASN A 335 1.88 25.62 23.55
N SER A 336 0.75 26.05 24.10
CA SER A 336 0.35 25.71 25.47
C SER A 336 -0.06 24.24 25.66
N ARG A 337 -0.27 23.50 24.57
CA ARG A 337 -0.80 22.11 24.56
C ARG A 337 -0.07 21.19 23.59
N ASN A 338 1.07 21.59 23.05
CA ASN A 338 1.89 20.73 22.19
C ASN A 338 2.96 19.97 22.99
N TYR A 339 2.98 20.12 24.32
CA TYR A 339 3.87 19.42 25.23
C TYR A 339 5.36 19.62 24.89
N GLY A 340 5.72 20.81 24.37
CA GLY A 340 7.09 21.16 24.00
C GLY A 340 7.64 20.40 22.79
N ILE A 341 6.80 19.67 22.05
CA ILE A 341 7.25 18.80 20.96
C ILE A 341 7.99 19.55 19.85
N ASN A 342 7.57 20.76 19.51
CA ASN A 342 8.21 21.56 18.47
C ASN A 342 9.65 21.93 18.86
N ALA A 343 9.85 22.37 20.10
CA ALA A 343 11.18 22.66 20.64
C ALA A 343 12.05 21.40 20.72
N ALA A 344 11.48 20.28 21.21
CA ALA A 344 12.18 19.00 21.29
C ALA A 344 12.61 18.48 19.91
N PHE A 345 11.73 18.56 18.91
CA PHE A 345 12.03 18.19 17.54
C PHE A 345 13.11 19.09 16.93
N GLY A 346 12.97 20.41 17.11
CA GLY A 346 13.98 21.39 16.69
C GLY A 346 15.36 21.07 17.27
N LYS A 347 15.45 20.71 18.56
CA LYS A 347 16.72 20.34 19.20
C LYS A 347 17.30 19.01 18.71
N LYS A 348 16.45 17.98 18.53
CA LYS A 348 16.88 16.59 18.30
C LYS A 348 16.90 16.13 16.86
N PHE A 349 16.42 16.95 15.93
CA PHE A 349 16.35 16.58 14.52
C PHE A 349 17.67 16.01 13.99
N CYS A 350 17.59 14.78 13.45
CA CYS A 350 18.69 14.11 12.79
C CYS A 350 18.45 14.07 11.27
N SER A 351 19.45 14.41 10.47
CA SER A 351 19.36 14.39 9.00
C SER A 351 19.05 12.99 8.43
N ARG A 352 19.39 11.92 9.17
CA ARG A 352 19.03 10.54 8.81
C ARG A 352 17.51 10.35 8.75
N TRP A 353 16.72 11.10 9.51
CA TRP A 353 15.26 11.00 9.52
C TRP A 353 14.64 11.41 8.18
N ILE A 354 15.28 12.31 7.42
CA ILE A 354 14.83 12.67 6.07
C ILE A 354 14.69 11.43 5.18
N ARG A 355 15.49 10.38 5.41
CA ARG A 355 15.48 9.14 4.63
C ARG A 355 14.29 8.24 4.93
N SER A 356 13.57 8.44 6.05
CA SER A 356 12.43 7.61 6.44
C SER A 356 11.09 8.31 6.17
N LYS A 357 10.03 7.51 5.98
CA LYS A 357 8.67 8.03 5.80
C LYS A 357 8.19 8.79 7.04
N GLY A 358 8.39 8.20 8.22
CA GLY A 358 8.04 8.88 9.47
C GLY A 358 8.80 10.20 9.64
N GLY A 359 10.06 10.30 9.19
CA GLY A 359 10.84 11.52 9.40
C GLY A 359 10.39 12.65 8.48
N ILE A 360 9.96 12.32 7.26
CA ILE A 360 9.25 13.24 6.36
C ILE A 360 7.94 13.70 7.01
N GLU A 361 7.17 12.79 7.59
CA GLU A 361 5.89 13.11 8.25
C GLU A 361 6.06 14.05 9.46
N LEU A 362 7.12 13.87 10.25
CA LEU A 362 7.47 14.78 11.34
C LEU A 362 7.97 16.14 10.85
N LEU A 363 8.80 16.16 9.81
CA LEU A 363 9.23 17.42 9.19
C LEU A 363 8.04 18.21 8.69
N GLN A 364 7.10 17.54 8.03
CA GLN A 364 5.85 18.15 7.59
C GLN A 364 5.04 18.65 8.79
N GLY A 365 4.89 17.83 9.83
CA GLY A 365 4.20 18.20 11.07
C GLY A 365 4.78 19.45 11.74
N TYR A 366 6.10 19.55 11.82
CA TYR A 366 6.80 20.70 12.38
C TYR A 366 6.55 21.98 11.58
N TYR A 367 6.64 21.91 10.23
CA TYR A 367 6.38 23.06 9.38
C TYR A 367 4.91 23.51 9.38
N GLU A 368 3.98 22.57 9.42
CA GLU A 368 2.53 22.79 9.60
C GLU A 368 2.17 23.24 11.02
N GLY A 369 3.06 22.98 11.98
CA GLY A 369 2.84 23.20 13.41
C GLY A 369 2.73 24.66 13.82
N THR A 370 2.50 24.90 15.11
CA THR A 370 2.31 26.26 15.68
C THR A 370 3.61 26.93 16.14
N ASP A 371 4.77 26.34 15.83
CA ASP A 371 6.06 26.96 16.13
C ASP A 371 6.22 28.31 15.42
N ASP A 372 6.99 29.22 16.02
CA ASP A 372 7.08 30.58 15.51
C ASP A 372 7.86 30.68 14.19
N ASN A 373 7.57 31.71 13.41
CA ASN A 373 8.17 31.91 12.09
C ASN A 373 9.70 32.07 12.14
N SER A 374 10.26 32.61 13.22
CA SER A 374 11.71 32.76 13.39
C SER A 374 12.35 31.39 13.59
N SER A 375 11.79 30.56 14.48
CA SER A 375 12.23 29.19 14.72
C SER A 375 12.18 28.35 13.45
N LYS A 376 11.08 28.40 12.69
CA LYS A 376 10.97 27.70 11.40
C LYS A 376 11.96 28.20 10.34
N LYS A 377 12.21 29.52 10.25
CA LYS A 377 13.25 30.08 9.36
C LYS A 377 14.64 29.58 9.75
N ASN A 378 14.97 29.59 11.04
CA ASN A 378 16.26 29.11 11.54
C ASN A 378 16.45 27.62 11.32
N PHE A 379 15.41 26.82 11.60
CA PHE A 379 15.40 25.39 11.28
C PHE A 379 15.59 25.15 9.78
N THR A 380 14.94 25.94 8.92
CA THR A 380 15.05 25.84 7.46
C THR A 380 16.49 26.04 6.99
N LYS A 381 17.18 27.07 7.49
CA LYS A 381 18.61 27.30 7.20
C LYS A 381 19.46 26.09 7.59
N ARG A 382 19.19 25.48 8.74
CA ARG A 382 19.91 24.30 9.22
C ARG A 382 19.70 23.07 8.34
N ILE A 383 18.47 22.83 7.86
CA ILE A 383 18.17 21.64 7.05
C ILE A 383 18.47 21.83 5.56
N GLU A 384 18.64 23.06 5.08
CA GLU A 384 18.93 23.37 3.67
C GLU A 384 20.20 22.70 3.16
N ARG A 385 21.19 22.45 4.04
CA ARG A 385 22.40 21.66 3.71
C ARG A 385 22.09 20.22 3.32
N HIS A 386 20.93 19.69 3.70
CA HIS A 386 20.48 18.34 3.39
C HIS A 386 19.47 18.27 2.23
N LEU A 387 19.26 19.39 1.52
CA LEU A 387 18.36 19.46 0.36
C LEU A 387 18.61 18.36 -0.70
N PRO A 388 19.84 17.94 -1.01
CA PRO A 388 20.06 16.81 -1.93
C PRO A 388 19.35 15.51 -1.52
N LEU A 389 19.12 15.27 -0.22
CA LEU A 389 18.39 14.09 0.27
C LEU A 389 16.87 14.17 0.04
N MET A 390 16.37 15.37 -0.28
CA MET A 390 14.94 15.66 -0.49
C MET A 390 14.63 15.97 -1.96
N ALA A 391 15.64 16.44 -2.71
CA ALA A 391 15.53 17.06 -4.02
C ALA A 391 14.89 16.20 -5.11
N ASP A 392 14.98 14.88 -5.04
CA ASP A 392 14.42 13.97 -6.06
C ASP A 392 13.24 13.12 -5.54
N ARG A 393 12.84 13.31 -4.27
CA ARG A 393 11.75 12.53 -3.67
C ARG A 393 10.39 13.20 -3.88
N LYS A 394 9.42 12.46 -4.43
CA LYS A 394 8.03 12.91 -4.62
C LYS A 394 7.36 13.28 -3.29
N GLU A 395 7.63 12.51 -2.25
CA GLU A 395 7.08 12.69 -0.89
C GLU A 395 7.54 14.00 -0.24
N CYS A 396 8.68 14.57 -0.67
CA CYS A 396 9.26 15.78 -0.08
C CYS A 396 8.79 17.08 -0.75
N ILE A 397 7.92 17.05 -1.76
CA ILE A 397 7.48 18.26 -2.48
C ILE A 397 6.94 19.31 -1.51
N ARG A 398 6.05 18.89 -0.61
CA ARG A 398 5.43 19.79 0.37
C ARG A 398 6.44 20.37 1.37
N ILE A 399 7.46 19.60 1.75
CA ILE A 399 8.57 20.09 2.57
C ILE A 399 9.38 21.15 1.81
N LEU A 400 9.67 20.93 0.53
CA LEU A 400 10.38 21.92 -0.29
C LEU A 400 9.57 23.22 -0.42
N GLU A 401 8.24 23.12 -0.53
CA GLU A 401 7.35 24.29 -0.56
C GLU A 401 7.40 25.06 0.76
N PHE A 402 7.37 24.35 1.90
CA PHE A 402 7.56 24.99 3.21
C PHE A 402 8.94 25.64 3.33
N MET A 403 10.00 24.94 2.96
CA MET A 403 11.35 25.51 2.98
C MET A 403 11.43 26.79 2.14
N LYS A 404 10.82 26.81 0.95
CA LYS A 404 10.73 28.01 0.10
C LYS A 404 9.97 29.13 0.83
N ALA A 405 8.82 28.85 1.43
CA ALA A 405 8.02 29.81 2.18
C ALA A 405 8.78 30.40 3.38
N TYR A 406 9.64 29.61 4.02
CA TYR A 406 10.50 30.03 5.13
C TYR A 406 11.92 30.47 4.69
N GLY A 407 12.08 30.85 3.42
CA GLY A 407 13.25 31.61 2.94
C GLY A 407 14.36 30.81 2.23
N SER A 408 14.19 29.50 2.00
CA SER A 408 15.16 28.72 1.22
C SER A 408 15.03 29.01 -0.28
N GLN A 409 15.97 29.81 -0.80
CA GLN A 409 16.08 30.04 -2.24
C GLN A 409 16.46 28.75 -2.99
N ARG A 410 17.25 27.86 -2.36
CA ARG A 410 17.66 26.58 -2.99
C ARG A 410 16.47 25.65 -3.21
N ALA A 411 15.54 25.56 -2.25
CA ALA A 411 14.30 24.81 -2.42
C ALA A 411 13.44 25.37 -3.55
N GLY A 412 13.36 26.71 -3.66
CA GLY A 412 12.65 27.36 -4.77
C GLY A 412 13.23 27.03 -6.15
N ARG A 413 14.57 26.95 -6.28
CA ARG A 413 15.23 26.54 -7.54
C ARG A 413 14.94 25.07 -7.86
N GLU A 414 14.94 24.20 -6.85
CA GLU A 414 14.67 22.77 -7.02
C GLU A 414 13.23 22.50 -7.48
N ILE A 415 12.25 23.17 -6.88
CA ILE A 415 10.84 23.08 -7.32
C ILE A 415 10.72 23.52 -8.79
N LYS A 416 11.36 24.63 -9.17
CA LYS A 416 11.36 25.10 -10.57
C LYS A 416 12.01 24.08 -11.51
N ARG A 417 13.11 23.44 -11.11
CA ARG A 417 13.78 22.38 -11.90
C ARG A 417 12.83 21.23 -12.21
N ARG A 418 11.99 20.82 -11.23
CA ARG A 418 11.00 19.74 -11.41
C ARG A 418 9.82 20.11 -12.31
N HIS A 419 9.42 21.38 -12.35
CA HIS A 419 8.31 21.87 -13.16
C HIS A 419 8.74 22.33 -14.56
N GLN A 420 10.05 22.33 -14.86
CA GLN A 420 10.49 22.49 -16.24
C GLN A 420 10.19 21.19 -16.99
N PRO A 421 9.37 21.22 -18.07
CA PRO A 421 9.24 20.07 -18.95
C PRO A 421 10.63 19.65 -19.42
N ALA A 422 10.88 18.35 -19.56
CA ALA A 422 12.16 17.78 -19.91
C ALA A 422 12.60 18.22 -21.32
N LYS A 423 13.03 19.47 -21.48
CA LYS A 423 13.67 20.02 -22.69
C LYS A 423 15.16 19.66 -22.76
N ARG A 424 15.68 18.90 -21.79
CA ARG A 424 17.11 18.60 -21.66
C ARG A 424 17.57 17.31 -22.34
N ASP A 425 16.66 16.41 -22.73
CA ASP A 425 17.06 15.21 -23.49
C ASP A 425 17.08 15.46 -25.01
N PHE A 426 16.30 16.41 -25.53
CA PHE A 426 16.35 16.81 -26.94
C PHE A 426 17.62 17.60 -27.31
N GLN A 427 18.16 18.41 -26.39
CA GLN A 427 19.35 19.22 -26.66
C GLN A 427 20.67 18.45 -26.53
N ARG A 428 20.71 17.34 -25.77
CA ARG A 428 21.88 16.46 -25.73
C ARG A 428 21.98 15.62 -27.01
N HIS A 429 20.87 15.06 -27.49
CA HIS A 429 20.88 14.38 -28.80
C HIS A 429 21.15 15.31 -29.99
N GLN A 430 20.71 16.57 -29.97
CA GLN A 430 21.08 17.51 -31.04
C GLN A 430 22.54 17.95 -31.00
N LYS A 431 23.19 18.01 -29.82
CA LYS A 431 24.61 18.34 -29.72
C LYS A 431 25.52 17.20 -30.17
N ASP A 432 25.12 15.96 -29.88
CA ASP A 432 25.88 14.78 -30.31
C ASP A 432 25.75 14.53 -31.82
N ILE A 433 24.60 14.89 -32.43
CA ILE A 433 24.41 14.86 -33.89
C ILE A 433 25.16 16.01 -34.58
N SER A 434 25.28 17.19 -33.96
CA SER A 434 26.05 18.31 -34.54
C SER A 434 27.57 18.15 -34.44
N ASN A 435 28.05 17.22 -33.60
CA ASN A 435 29.49 16.94 -33.43
C ASN A 435 29.95 15.67 -34.15
N SER A 436 29.04 14.87 -34.72
CA SER A 436 29.39 13.74 -35.61
C SER A 436 29.40 14.12 -37.10
N VAL A 437 29.10 15.38 -37.41
CA VAL A 437 29.22 15.98 -38.75
C VAL A 437 30.14 17.20 -38.66
N ARG A 438 31.43 16.96 -38.37
CA ARG A 438 32.55 17.85 -38.69
C ARG A 438 33.85 17.07 -38.74
#